data_AF-A0A7W9YV88-F1
#
_entry.id   AF-A0A7W9YV88-F1
#
_cell.length_a   1.000
_cell.length_b   1.000
_cell.length_c   1.000
_cell.angle_alpha   90.00
_cell.angle_beta   90.00
_cell.angle_gamma   90.00
#
_symmetry.space_group_name_H-M   'P 1'
#
loop_
_entity.id
_entity.type
_entity.pdbx_description
1 polymer ?
#
loop_
_entity_poly.entity_id
_entity_poly.type
_entity_poly.pdbx_seq_one_letter_code
_entity_poly.pdbx_strand_id
1 'polypeptide(L)'
;MLSRRSLISTASVLLASTILPPEATAKKRPQPLAGQVYLFRGLADIFSTGLNTLGKQLAAEGIDAQVLSLPNAASFAKEIAERYRKSKRARPIILIGHSLGADVTFSIATALQPLKIPVVLIISFDPTGKGPVPANVRKTINFYTGGGNMWAPVIPAPGFRGDLANINVRQGEAAVKGIGHFNIEKSPELHARAIKEVKAALRRR
;
A
#
# COMPACT_ATOMS: atom_id res chain seq x y z
N MET A 1 30.33 -67.59 68.16
CA MET A 1 30.70 -68.52 67.08
C MET A 1 30.36 -67.85 65.76
N LEU A 2 31.37 -67.73 64.87
CA LEU A 2 31.30 -67.57 63.40
C LEU A 2 30.31 -66.55 62.79
N SER A 3 30.55 -65.81 61.72
CA SER A 3 31.67 -65.44 60.86
C SER A 3 30.99 -64.76 59.66
N ARG A 4 31.51 -63.60 59.24
CA ARG A 4 31.47 -62.99 57.89
C ARG A 4 30.39 -63.47 56.90
N ARG A 5 29.70 -62.49 56.29
CA ARG A 5 29.68 -62.31 54.82
C ARG A 5 29.24 -60.90 54.43
N SER A 6 30.16 -60.19 53.78
CA SER A 6 29.93 -58.95 53.05
C SER A 6 28.98 -59.18 51.87
N LEU A 7 28.10 -58.21 51.63
CA LEU A 7 27.51 -57.98 50.32
C LEU A 7 27.69 -56.49 50.00
N ILE A 8 28.63 -56.22 49.11
CA ILE A 8 28.85 -54.92 48.49
C ILE A 8 27.77 -54.79 47.41
N SER A 9 26.82 -53.87 47.59
CA SER A 9 25.85 -53.50 46.55
C SER A 9 26.43 -52.34 45.75
N THR A 10 26.85 -52.61 44.52
CA THR A 10 27.29 -51.58 43.56
C THR A 10 26.08 -50.80 43.07
N ALA A 11 25.93 -49.56 43.54
CA ALA A 11 24.98 -48.61 42.97
C ALA A 11 25.56 -48.02 41.68
N SER A 12 25.04 -48.45 40.53
CA SER A 12 25.32 -47.81 39.24
C SER A 12 24.49 -46.53 39.12
N VAL A 13 25.15 -45.37 39.22
CA VAL A 13 24.55 -44.07 38.89
C VAL A 13 24.62 -43.89 37.37
N LEU A 14 23.47 -44.00 36.71
CA LEU A 14 23.30 -43.59 35.32
C LEU A 14 23.12 -42.06 35.29
N LEU A 15 24.17 -41.32 34.93
CA LEU A 15 24.05 -39.91 34.56
C LEU A 15 23.42 -39.83 33.16
N ALA A 16 22.11 -39.61 33.11
CA ALA A 16 21.44 -39.25 31.86
C ALA A 16 21.71 -37.77 31.55
N SER A 17 22.66 -37.49 30.66
CA SER A 17 22.88 -36.17 30.08
C SER A 17 21.76 -35.86 29.09
N THR A 18 20.73 -35.15 29.54
CA THR A 18 19.69 -34.61 28.66
C THR A 18 20.27 -33.50 27.79
N ILE A 19 20.61 -33.82 26.55
CA ILE A 19 20.91 -32.83 25.50
C ILE A 19 19.57 -32.21 25.11
N LEU A 20 19.27 -31.02 25.64
CA LEU A 20 18.15 -30.20 25.15
C LEU A 20 18.44 -29.82 23.69
N PRO A 21 17.51 -30.05 22.75
CA PRO A 21 17.68 -29.55 21.39
C PRO A 21 17.74 -28.02 21.43
N PRO A 22 18.58 -27.38 20.59
CA PRO A 22 18.61 -25.92 20.50
C PRO A 22 17.21 -25.43 20.12
N GLU A 23 16.66 -24.52 20.93
CA GLU A 23 15.40 -23.84 20.63
C GLU A 23 15.46 -23.30 19.20
N ALA A 24 14.70 -23.94 18.32
CA ALA A 24 14.49 -23.45 16.98
C ALA A 24 13.86 -22.06 17.12
N THR A 25 14.67 -21.03 16.90
CA THR A 25 14.21 -19.64 16.86
C THR A 25 13.09 -19.56 15.83
N ALA A 26 11.84 -19.54 16.30
CA ALA A 26 10.68 -19.41 15.46
C ALA A 26 10.85 -18.10 14.68
N LYS A 27 11.10 -18.19 13.36
CA LYS A 27 11.16 -17.03 12.47
C LYS A 27 9.88 -16.24 12.67
N LYS A 28 9.98 -15.09 13.32
CA LYS A 28 8.87 -14.16 13.56
C LYS A 28 8.24 -13.89 12.19
N ARG A 29 6.99 -14.34 11.98
CA ARG A 29 6.26 -14.09 10.72
C ARG A 29 6.36 -12.59 10.42
N PRO A 30 6.73 -12.21 9.18
CA PRO A 30 6.77 -10.80 8.80
C PRO A 30 5.46 -10.14 9.19
N GLN A 31 5.53 -9.10 10.01
CA GLN A 31 4.33 -8.36 10.39
C GLN A 31 3.73 -7.75 9.12
N PRO A 32 2.40 -7.79 8.93
CA PRO A 32 1.75 -7.18 7.78
C PRO A 32 2.19 -5.73 7.61
N LEU A 33 2.43 -5.33 6.36
CA LEU A 33 2.76 -3.95 6.03
C LEU A 33 1.55 -3.09 6.42
N ALA A 34 1.71 -2.32 7.49
CA ALA A 34 0.62 -1.54 8.08
C ALA A 34 0.56 -0.14 7.47
N GLY A 35 -0.65 0.33 7.21
CA GLY A 35 -0.93 1.64 6.65
C GLY A 35 -2.41 1.75 6.30
N GLN A 36 -2.82 2.91 5.80
CA GLN A 36 -4.14 3.14 5.25
C GLN A 36 -4.01 3.19 3.72
N VAL A 37 -4.52 2.16 3.03
CA VAL A 37 -4.47 2.06 1.57
C VAL A 37 -5.89 2.05 1.02
N TYR A 38 -6.22 3.04 0.19
CA TYR A 38 -7.55 3.20 -0.39
C TYR A 38 -7.46 3.28 -1.92
N LEU A 39 -8.31 2.51 -2.60
CA LEU A 39 -8.46 2.48 -4.05
C LEU A 39 -9.85 3.01 -4.41
N PHE A 40 -9.94 4.06 -5.22
CA PHE A 40 -11.20 4.70 -5.59
C PHE A 40 -11.56 4.43 -7.04
N ARG A 41 -12.73 3.84 -7.24
CA ARG A 41 -13.31 3.56 -8.55
C ARG A 41 -13.89 4.84 -9.18
N GLY A 42 -13.92 4.89 -10.50
CA GLY A 42 -14.53 5.97 -11.28
C GLY A 42 -16.07 5.88 -11.41
N LEU A 43 -16.65 6.67 -12.33
CA LEU A 43 -18.10 6.83 -12.46
C LEU A 43 -18.86 5.50 -12.60
N ALA A 44 -19.98 5.42 -11.89
CA ALA A 44 -21.03 4.41 -11.98
C ALA A 44 -20.63 2.95 -11.69
N ASP A 45 -19.41 2.68 -11.19
CA ASP A 45 -18.95 1.32 -10.87
C ASP A 45 -19.06 0.31 -12.05
N ILE A 46 -19.25 0.78 -13.27
CA ILE A 46 -19.24 -0.03 -14.51
C ILE A 46 -17.81 -0.10 -15.06
N PHE A 47 -16.99 0.92 -14.77
CA PHE A 47 -15.57 1.01 -15.11
C PHE A 47 -14.69 0.84 -13.86
N SER A 48 -13.38 0.67 -14.02
CA SER A 48 -12.40 0.51 -12.91
C SER A 48 -12.43 -0.83 -12.18
N THR A 49 -12.94 -1.90 -12.80
CA THR A 49 -12.86 -3.27 -12.24
C THR A 49 -11.42 -3.75 -12.10
N GLY A 50 -10.48 -3.15 -12.86
CA GLY A 50 -9.06 -3.35 -12.66
C GLY A 50 -8.59 -3.02 -11.24
N LEU A 51 -9.17 -2.01 -10.57
CA LEU A 51 -8.85 -1.70 -9.18
C LEU A 51 -9.31 -2.78 -8.19
N ASN A 52 -10.38 -3.55 -8.50
CA ASN A 52 -10.74 -4.73 -7.70
C ASN A 52 -9.65 -5.81 -7.81
N THR A 53 -9.11 -6.00 -9.02
CA THR A 53 -7.99 -6.92 -9.26
C THR A 53 -6.74 -6.45 -8.53
N LEU A 54 -6.40 -5.16 -8.61
CA LEU A 54 -5.27 -4.57 -7.88
C LEU A 54 -5.45 -4.73 -6.36
N GLY A 55 -6.65 -4.50 -5.82
CA GLY A 55 -6.96 -4.72 -4.41
C GLY A 55 -6.71 -6.17 -3.98
N LYS A 56 -7.15 -7.15 -4.77
CA LYS A 56 -6.87 -8.58 -4.52
C LYS A 56 -5.37 -8.90 -4.57
N GLN A 57 -4.64 -8.31 -5.53
CA GLN A 57 -3.19 -8.49 -5.63
C GLN A 57 -2.45 -7.88 -4.43
N LEU A 58 -2.87 -6.71 -3.94
CA LEU A 58 -2.34 -6.10 -2.72
C LEU A 58 -2.63 -6.98 -1.49
N ALA A 59 -3.83 -7.54 -1.39
CA ALA A 59 -4.18 -8.46 -0.30
C ALA A 59 -3.31 -9.74 -0.32
N ALA A 60 -3.02 -10.28 -1.50
CA ALA A 60 -2.11 -11.42 -1.66
C ALA A 60 -0.67 -11.11 -1.21
N GLU A 61 -0.27 -9.83 -1.24
CA GLU A 61 1.00 -9.31 -0.72
C GLU A 61 0.95 -8.97 0.78
N GLY A 62 -0.16 -9.28 1.47
CA GLY A 62 -0.37 -8.99 2.88
C GLY A 62 -0.63 -7.51 3.20
N ILE A 63 -1.12 -6.74 2.21
CA ILE A 63 -1.47 -5.33 2.34
C ILE A 63 -2.98 -5.21 2.41
N ASP A 64 -3.50 -4.67 3.52
CA ASP A 64 -4.91 -4.35 3.66
C ASP A 64 -5.23 -3.07 2.86
N ALA A 65 -6.03 -3.23 1.79
CA ALA A 65 -6.41 -2.16 0.89
C ALA A 65 -7.93 -2.18 0.65
N GLN A 66 -8.57 -1.03 0.84
CA GLN A 66 -10.02 -0.89 0.67
C GLN A 66 -10.34 -0.32 -0.70
N VAL A 67 -11.13 -1.06 -1.48
CA VAL A 67 -11.65 -0.59 -2.77
C VAL A 67 -13.02 0.02 -2.55
N LEU A 68 -13.17 1.30 -2.89
CA LEU A 68 -14.33 2.13 -2.58
C LEU A 68 -14.86 2.81 -3.85
N SER A 69 -16.16 3.07 -3.89
CA SER A 69 -16.77 4.02 -4.82
C SER A 69 -16.51 5.46 -4.35
N LEU A 70 -16.85 6.47 -5.15
CA LEU A 70 -16.53 7.88 -4.91
C LEU A 70 -17.07 8.40 -3.57
N PRO A 71 -16.23 8.59 -2.52
CA PRO A 71 -16.69 9.16 -1.25
C PRO A 71 -16.83 10.69 -1.34
N ASN A 72 -17.53 11.27 -0.37
CA ASN A 72 -17.37 12.69 -0.10
C ASN A 72 -15.98 12.95 0.51
N ALA A 73 -15.11 13.67 -0.22
CA ALA A 73 -13.70 13.84 0.13
C ALA A 73 -13.47 14.45 1.52
N ALA A 74 -14.30 15.43 1.94
CA ALA A 74 -14.11 16.14 3.21
C ALA A 74 -14.44 15.26 4.42
N SER A 75 -15.55 14.53 4.39
CA SER A 75 -15.91 13.57 5.44
C SER A 75 -14.91 12.43 5.52
N PHE A 76 -14.53 11.86 4.37
CA PHE A 76 -13.57 10.76 4.33
C PHE A 76 -12.17 11.17 4.83
N ALA A 77 -11.72 12.39 4.50
CA ALA A 77 -10.47 12.93 5.04
C ALA A 77 -10.47 13.04 6.58
N LYS A 78 -11.61 13.37 7.21
CA LYS A 78 -11.74 13.38 8.67
C LYS A 78 -11.57 11.97 9.25
N GLU A 79 -12.22 10.97 8.65
CA GLU A 79 -12.09 9.57 9.07
C GLU A 79 -10.64 9.07 8.96
N ILE A 80 -9.97 9.35 7.83
CA ILE A 80 -8.55 9.04 7.64
C ILE A 80 -7.69 9.71 8.71
N ALA A 81 -7.94 10.99 8.99
CA ALA A 81 -7.18 11.77 9.97
C ALA A 81 -7.36 11.22 11.39
N GLU A 82 -8.57 10.81 11.76
CA GLU A 82 -8.84 10.16 13.05
C GLU A 82 -8.08 8.85 13.19
N ARG A 83 -8.14 7.97 12.19
CA ARG A 83 -7.37 6.71 12.17
C ARG A 83 -5.86 6.98 12.28
N TYR A 84 -5.35 7.95 11.52
CA TYR A 84 -3.94 8.35 11.51
C TYR A 84 -3.45 8.84 12.89
N ARG A 85 -4.30 9.56 13.62
CA ARG A 85 -3.99 10.08 14.97
C ARG A 85 -4.06 8.98 16.04
N LYS A 86 -4.99 8.03 15.91
CA LYS A 86 -5.20 6.93 16.87
C LYS A 86 -4.06 5.91 16.88
N SER A 87 -3.37 5.67 15.76
CA SER A 87 -2.34 4.63 15.71
C SER A 87 -1.20 4.93 14.74
N LYS A 88 0.04 4.67 15.17
CA LYS A 88 1.20 4.65 14.27
C LYS A 88 1.10 3.56 13.20
N ARG A 89 0.31 2.49 13.43
CA ARG A 89 0.05 1.45 12.42
C ARG A 89 -0.91 1.90 11.33
N ALA A 90 -1.68 2.97 11.55
CA ALA A 90 -2.53 3.59 10.53
C ALA A 90 -1.74 4.59 9.64
N ARG A 91 -0.42 4.46 9.62
CA ARG A 91 0.52 5.26 8.81
C ARG A 91 1.40 4.29 8.02
N PRO A 92 1.70 4.58 6.75
CA PRO A 92 1.37 5.80 5.99
C PRO A 92 -0.05 5.79 5.39
N ILE A 93 -0.45 6.91 4.76
CA ILE A 93 -1.67 7.01 3.92
C ILE A 93 -1.28 6.92 2.45
N ILE A 94 -1.96 6.04 1.71
CA ILE A 94 -1.75 5.79 0.29
C ILE A 94 -3.12 5.84 -0.40
N LEU A 95 -3.22 6.64 -1.45
CA LEU A 95 -4.45 6.82 -2.23
C LEU A 95 -4.20 6.40 -3.67
N ILE A 96 -5.09 5.60 -4.22
CA ILE A 96 -5.01 5.11 -5.60
C ILE A 96 -6.37 5.34 -6.25
N GLY A 97 -6.42 5.77 -7.50
CA GLY A 97 -7.72 5.95 -8.16
C GLY A 97 -7.65 5.93 -9.66
N HIS A 98 -8.80 5.70 -10.29
CA HIS A 98 -8.97 5.72 -11.74
C HIS A 98 -10.04 6.72 -12.16
N SER A 99 -9.81 7.50 -13.22
CA SER A 99 -10.79 8.47 -13.75
C SER A 99 -11.25 9.45 -12.65
N LEU A 100 -12.56 9.60 -12.39
CA LEU A 100 -13.07 10.38 -11.25
C LEU A 100 -12.55 9.91 -9.88
N GLY A 101 -12.26 8.62 -9.73
CA GLY A 101 -11.66 8.10 -8.52
C GLY A 101 -10.23 8.60 -8.33
N ALA A 102 -9.50 8.84 -9.42
CA ALA A 102 -8.19 9.49 -9.38
C ALA A 102 -8.32 10.95 -8.93
N ASP A 103 -9.31 11.68 -9.46
CA ASP A 103 -9.58 13.07 -9.05
C ASP A 103 -9.89 13.18 -7.56
N VAL A 104 -10.71 12.27 -7.04
CA VAL A 104 -11.05 12.22 -5.62
C VAL A 104 -9.82 11.99 -4.73
N THR A 105 -8.78 11.29 -5.21
CA THR A 105 -7.54 11.15 -4.43
C THR A 105 -6.87 12.51 -4.16
N PHE A 106 -6.88 13.41 -5.14
CA PHE A 106 -6.37 14.77 -4.98
C PHE A 106 -7.28 15.61 -4.07
N SER A 107 -8.60 15.46 -4.19
CA SER A 107 -9.56 16.14 -3.31
C SER A 107 -9.40 15.70 -1.84
N ILE A 108 -9.24 14.40 -1.58
CA ILE A 108 -9.00 13.86 -0.22
C ILE A 108 -7.66 14.38 0.31
N ALA A 109 -6.60 14.31 -0.48
CA ALA A 109 -5.29 14.81 -0.07
C ALA A 109 -5.33 16.32 0.27
N THR A 110 -6.09 17.11 -0.51
CA THR A 110 -6.30 18.53 -0.27
C THR A 110 -7.06 18.75 1.04
N ALA A 111 -8.10 17.97 1.31
CA ALA A 111 -8.86 18.05 2.56
C ALA A 111 -8.04 17.59 3.80
N LEU A 112 -7.05 16.72 3.61
CA LEU A 112 -6.11 16.31 4.66
C LEU A 112 -5.05 17.38 5.00
N GLN A 113 -4.76 18.31 4.07
CA GLN A 113 -3.74 19.34 4.24
C GLN A 113 -4.00 20.26 5.45
N PRO A 114 -5.17 20.91 5.63
CA PRO A 114 -5.44 21.73 6.81
C PRO A 114 -5.47 20.91 8.12
N LEU A 115 -5.69 19.60 8.03
CA LEU A 115 -5.64 18.67 9.18
C LEU A 115 -4.21 18.27 9.57
N LYS A 116 -3.20 18.77 8.83
CA LYS A 116 -1.76 18.47 8.99
C LYS A 116 -1.45 16.98 8.85
N ILE A 117 -2.18 16.29 7.98
CA ILE A 117 -2.00 14.85 7.73
C ILE A 117 -1.27 14.64 6.41
N PRO A 118 -0.09 13.98 6.40
CA PRO A 118 0.65 13.72 5.18
C PRO A 118 0.07 12.53 4.40
N VAL A 119 0.09 12.64 3.07
CA VAL A 119 -0.15 11.51 2.17
C VAL A 119 1.19 11.08 1.59
N VAL A 120 1.56 9.81 1.74
CA VAL A 120 2.89 9.35 1.32
C VAL A 120 2.93 9.05 -0.17
N LEU A 121 1.84 8.53 -0.73
CA LEU A 121 1.77 8.13 -2.12
C LEU A 121 0.37 8.35 -2.68
N ILE A 122 0.31 8.99 -3.86
CA ILE A 122 -0.84 8.95 -4.75
C ILE A 122 -0.45 8.20 -6.03
N ILE A 123 -1.29 7.27 -6.47
CA ILE A 123 -1.20 6.67 -7.82
C ILE A 123 -2.50 6.96 -8.56
N SER A 124 -2.43 7.73 -9.63
CA SER A 124 -3.58 8.02 -10.49
C SER A 124 -3.48 7.26 -11.81
N PHE A 125 -4.58 6.59 -12.15
CA PHE A 125 -4.82 5.99 -13.45
C PHE A 125 -5.76 6.92 -14.24
N ASP A 126 -5.18 7.66 -15.16
CA ASP A 126 -5.85 8.51 -16.15
C ASP A 126 -6.94 9.43 -15.55
N PRO A 127 -6.54 10.38 -14.68
CA PRO A 127 -7.48 11.31 -14.05
C PRO A 127 -8.24 12.13 -15.09
N THR A 128 -9.48 12.50 -14.74
CA THR A 128 -10.33 13.35 -15.58
C THR A 128 -9.95 14.82 -15.43
N GLY A 129 -9.51 15.23 -14.24
CA GLY A 129 -8.95 16.54 -13.95
C GLY A 129 -7.41 16.55 -13.97
N LYS A 130 -6.83 17.74 -13.80
CA LYS A 130 -5.37 17.95 -13.78
C LYS A 130 -4.79 18.07 -12.35
N GLY A 131 -5.54 17.67 -11.32
CA GLY A 131 -5.21 17.97 -9.93
C GLY A 131 -5.73 19.35 -9.49
N PRO A 132 -5.04 20.07 -8.58
CA PRO A 132 -3.60 19.98 -8.34
C PRO A 132 -3.20 18.97 -7.25
N VAL A 133 -1.93 18.55 -7.26
CA VAL A 133 -1.32 17.72 -6.21
C VAL A 133 -0.95 18.61 -5.00
N PRO A 134 -1.56 18.41 -3.82
CA PRO A 134 -1.36 19.29 -2.67
C PRO A 134 -0.01 19.09 -1.97
N ALA A 135 0.45 20.10 -1.24
CA ALA A 135 1.81 20.16 -0.68
C ALA A 135 2.07 19.14 0.45
N ASN A 136 1.03 18.53 1.03
CA ASN A 136 1.14 17.45 2.00
C ASN A 136 1.37 16.06 1.37
N VAL A 137 1.45 15.97 0.04
CA VAL A 137 1.74 14.73 -0.69
C VAL A 137 3.24 14.58 -0.90
N ARG A 138 3.81 13.43 -0.52
CA ARG A 138 5.25 13.17 -0.70
C ARG A 138 5.60 12.67 -2.10
N LYS A 139 4.75 11.83 -2.69
CA LYS A 139 4.97 11.27 -4.02
C LYS A 139 3.66 11.07 -4.77
N THR A 140 3.63 11.45 -6.04
CA THR A 140 2.53 11.18 -6.96
C THR A 140 3.06 10.53 -8.21
N ILE A 141 2.42 9.43 -8.62
CA ILE A 141 2.64 8.79 -9.93
C ILE A 141 1.33 8.88 -10.69
N ASN A 142 1.34 9.60 -11.80
CA ASN A 142 0.21 9.73 -12.69
C ASN A 142 0.47 8.98 -14.00
N PHE A 143 -0.23 7.87 -14.20
CA PHE A 143 -0.28 7.19 -15.49
C PHE A 143 -1.39 7.82 -16.31
N TYR A 144 -1.08 8.36 -17.50
CA TYR A 144 -2.07 9.04 -18.32
C TYR A 144 -1.95 8.64 -19.79
N THR A 145 -3.08 8.69 -20.50
CA THR A 145 -3.17 8.20 -21.89
C THR A 145 -3.02 9.29 -22.94
N GLY A 146 -3.07 10.56 -22.54
CA GLY A 146 -2.97 11.71 -23.44
C GLY A 146 -4.26 11.92 -24.23
N GLY A 147 -4.99 12.98 -23.90
CA GLY A 147 -6.26 13.37 -24.53
C GLY A 147 -6.44 14.88 -24.69
N GLY A 148 -5.35 15.66 -24.71
CA GLY A 148 -5.39 17.12 -24.73
C GLY A 148 -5.70 17.70 -23.35
N ASN A 149 -6.91 18.22 -23.14
CA ASN A 149 -7.31 18.85 -21.87
C ASN A 149 -7.79 17.86 -20.79
N MET A 150 -8.25 16.67 -21.18
CA MET A 150 -8.52 15.54 -20.28
C MET A 150 -7.41 14.51 -20.40
N TRP A 151 -7.29 13.61 -19.40
CA TRP A 151 -6.33 12.51 -19.44
C TRP A 151 -4.90 13.01 -19.66
N ALA A 152 -4.60 14.11 -18.97
CA ALA A 152 -3.42 14.93 -19.16
C ALA A 152 -2.48 14.81 -17.96
N PRO A 153 -1.24 15.32 -18.05
CA PRO A 153 -0.39 15.47 -16.88
C PRO A 153 -1.11 16.22 -15.76
N VAL A 154 -0.98 15.74 -14.53
CA VAL A 154 -1.42 16.49 -13.35
C VAL A 154 -0.39 17.53 -12.97
N ILE A 155 -0.84 18.62 -12.35
CA ILE A 155 -0.01 19.75 -11.97
C ILE A 155 0.16 19.83 -10.44
N PRO A 156 1.32 20.28 -9.94
CA PRO A 156 1.51 20.50 -8.52
C PRO A 156 0.77 21.77 -8.05
N ALA A 157 0.28 21.78 -6.80
CA ALA A 157 -0.21 22.98 -6.14
C ALA A 157 0.98 23.89 -5.72
N PRO A 158 0.75 25.20 -5.51
CA PRO A 158 1.77 26.08 -4.92
C PRO A 158 2.34 25.51 -3.63
N GLY A 159 3.67 25.55 -3.50
CA GLY A 159 4.37 25.03 -2.32
C GLY A 159 4.55 23.50 -2.27
N PHE A 160 4.14 22.76 -3.29
CA PHE A 160 4.46 21.34 -3.43
C PHE A 160 5.98 21.13 -3.52
N ARG A 161 6.50 20.22 -2.70
CA ARG A 161 7.93 19.84 -2.64
C ARG A 161 8.14 18.33 -2.76
N GLY A 162 7.09 17.58 -3.09
CA GLY A 162 7.17 16.14 -3.26
C GLY A 162 7.65 15.74 -4.65
N ASP A 163 7.71 14.43 -4.89
CA ASP A 163 8.03 13.87 -6.19
C ASP A 163 6.75 13.76 -7.03
N LEU A 164 6.74 14.31 -8.25
CA LEU A 164 5.63 14.15 -9.20
C LEU A 164 6.14 13.55 -10.51
N ALA A 165 5.68 12.34 -10.82
CA ALA A 165 5.96 11.65 -12.07
C ALA A 165 4.67 11.57 -12.92
N ASN A 166 4.66 12.27 -14.06
CA ASN A 166 3.64 12.11 -15.10
C ASN A 166 4.17 11.15 -16.17
N ILE A 167 3.57 9.96 -16.27
CA ILE A 167 4.00 8.88 -17.17
C ILE A 167 2.94 8.71 -18.26
N ASN A 168 3.28 9.08 -19.49
CA ASN A 168 2.42 8.80 -20.64
C ASN A 168 2.51 7.31 -20.97
N VAL A 169 1.38 6.60 -20.94
CA VAL A 169 1.36 5.15 -21.20
C VAL A 169 1.09 4.80 -22.66
N ARG A 170 0.94 5.80 -23.53
CA ARG A 170 0.83 5.60 -24.99
C ARG A 170 2.10 5.92 -25.75
N GLN A 171 3.11 6.48 -25.08
CA GLN A 171 4.33 6.99 -25.72
C GLN A 171 5.56 6.68 -24.87
N GLY A 172 6.74 6.63 -25.52
CA GLY A 172 8.01 6.38 -24.84
C GLY A 172 8.14 4.96 -24.29
N GLU A 173 9.08 4.79 -23.35
CA GLU A 173 9.42 3.47 -22.77
C GLU A 173 8.28 2.85 -21.95
N ALA A 174 7.32 3.65 -21.51
CA ALA A 174 6.15 3.21 -20.76
C ALA A 174 4.94 2.88 -21.65
N ALA A 175 5.11 2.87 -22.98
CA ALA A 175 4.02 2.63 -23.92
C ALA A 175 3.46 1.20 -23.78
N VAL A 176 2.14 1.10 -23.62
CA VAL A 176 1.39 -0.16 -23.62
C VAL A 176 0.45 -0.18 -24.82
N LYS A 177 0.58 -1.19 -25.69
CA LYS A 177 -0.22 -1.30 -26.92
C LYS A 177 -1.71 -1.48 -26.58
N GLY A 178 -2.57 -0.71 -27.24
CA GLY A 178 -4.03 -0.80 -27.05
C GLY A 178 -4.55 -0.21 -25.74
N ILE A 179 -3.69 0.50 -24.98
CA ILE A 179 -4.10 1.14 -23.73
C ILE A 179 -4.90 2.42 -23.99
N GLY A 180 -5.89 2.65 -23.13
CA GLY A 180 -6.76 3.81 -23.14
C GLY A 180 -7.46 3.97 -21.81
N HIS A 181 -8.26 5.02 -21.71
CA HIS A 181 -8.91 5.38 -20.45
C HIS A 181 -9.65 4.21 -19.79
N PHE A 182 -10.37 3.39 -20.55
CA PHE A 182 -11.22 2.33 -19.98
C PHE A 182 -10.50 1.01 -19.66
N ASN A 183 -9.20 0.89 -19.96
CA ASN A 183 -8.42 -0.33 -19.70
C ASN A 183 -7.04 -0.09 -19.09
N ILE A 184 -6.61 1.17 -18.92
CA ILE A 184 -5.33 1.52 -18.28
C ILE A 184 -5.19 0.90 -16.89
N GLU A 185 -6.27 0.91 -16.14
CA GLU A 185 -6.36 0.38 -14.79
C GLU A 185 -6.48 -1.14 -14.74
N LYS A 186 -6.50 -1.84 -15.88
CA LYS A 186 -6.45 -3.30 -16.01
C LYS A 186 -5.05 -3.78 -16.39
N SER A 187 -4.12 -2.88 -16.75
CA SER A 187 -2.78 -3.27 -17.19
C SER A 187 -2.01 -4.00 -16.08
N PRO A 188 -1.60 -5.27 -16.32
CA PRO A 188 -0.76 -6.01 -15.37
C PRO A 188 0.58 -5.31 -15.10
N GLU A 189 1.16 -4.66 -16.09
CA GLU A 189 2.42 -3.92 -15.98
C GLU A 189 2.29 -2.73 -15.02
N LEU A 190 1.21 -1.95 -15.17
CA LEU A 190 0.95 -0.82 -14.28
C LEU A 190 0.55 -1.27 -12.86
N HIS A 191 -0.15 -2.40 -12.73
CA HIS A 191 -0.40 -3.02 -11.42
C HIS A 191 0.89 -3.44 -10.73
N ALA A 192 1.78 -4.14 -11.42
CA ALA A 192 3.08 -4.54 -10.87
C ALA A 192 3.88 -3.32 -10.40
N ARG A 193 3.84 -2.23 -11.18
CA ARG A 193 4.45 -0.96 -10.76
C ARG A 193 3.78 -0.38 -9.52
N ALA A 194 2.44 -0.35 -9.48
CA ALA A 194 1.70 0.17 -8.35
C ALA A 194 2.00 -0.60 -7.06
N ILE A 195 1.97 -1.94 -7.10
CA ILE A 195 2.28 -2.80 -5.95
C ILE A 195 3.69 -2.54 -5.44
N LYS A 196 4.68 -2.41 -6.34
CA LYS A 196 6.07 -2.08 -5.96
C LYS A 196 6.16 -0.75 -5.20
N GLU A 197 5.46 0.27 -5.69
CA GLU A 197 5.45 1.61 -5.10
C GLU A 197 4.71 1.64 -3.75
N VAL A 198 3.58 0.93 -3.65
CA VAL A 198 2.84 0.75 -2.39
C VAL A 198 3.72 0.06 -1.34
N LYS A 199 4.37 -1.06 -1.69
CA LYS A 199 5.30 -1.76 -0.78
C LYS A 199 6.45 -0.87 -0.34
N ALA A 200 7.01 -0.06 -1.23
CA ALA A 200 8.07 0.89 -0.89
C ALA A 200 7.56 1.99 0.06
N ALA A 201 6.37 2.53 -0.19
CA ALA A 201 5.74 3.54 0.67
C ALA A 201 5.45 3.00 2.08
N LEU A 202 4.90 1.79 2.21
CA LEU A 202 4.59 1.16 3.50
C LEU A 202 5.83 0.85 4.35
N ARG A 203 7.01 0.71 3.73
CA ARG A 203 8.29 0.48 4.44
C ARG A 203 8.92 1.76 4.97
N ARG A 204 8.57 2.92 4.42
CA ARG A 204 9.04 4.24 4.88
C ARG A 204 8.16 4.68 6.04
N ARG A 205 8.60 4.42 7.27
CA ARG A 205 7.91 4.83 8.51
C ARG A 205 8.40 6.17 9.03
#